data_AF-A0A4V1SBY0-F1
#
_entry.id   AF-A0A4V1SBY0-F1
#
_cell.length_a   1.000
_cell.length_b   1.000
_cell.length_c   1.000
_cell.angle_alpha   90.00
_cell.angle_beta   90.00
_cell.angle_gamma   90.00
#
_symmetry.space_group_name_H-M   'P 1'
#
loop_
_entity.id
_entity.type
_entity.pdbx_description
1 polymer ?
#
loop_
_entity_poly.entity_id
_entity_poly.type
_entity_poly.pdbx_seq_one_letter_code
_entity_poly.pdbx_strand_id
1 'polypeptide(L)'
;MRATANPSPASKGKQRLMTSCAIAAGLAALAYGGPALAQVAANPVFTSVGPGTSVNSAGNQTDVNVTQAQSIISWVPTDTAATGGDINVLPAGSSWNFSGSGDYTVLNRFVNGGGAALSRQIALNGTVNSVDTATSGQRGGNIWFYNAGGILIGATGVINVGSLVLTSNDIITTGGLFGPAGEIRFDGTAGSTSAITVNGAINTNIAINAGNSYVALVAPRIVQAGTVRTDGSVAYVAAEAVDIRINSGLFDINVTRGAEG
;
A
#
# COMPACT_ATOMS: atom_id res chain seq x y z
N MET A 1 -35.43 -41.36 74.07
CA MET A 1 -34.74 -40.38 73.21
C MET A 1 -33.54 -41.04 72.54
N ARG A 2 -33.57 -41.19 71.21
CA ARG A 2 -32.38 -41.25 70.35
C ARG A 2 -32.84 -40.96 68.92
N ALA A 3 -32.30 -39.90 68.33
CA ALA A 3 -32.70 -39.33 67.05
C ALA A 3 -32.03 -40.08 65.88
N THR A 4 -32.82 -40.35 64.84
CA THR A 4 -32.39 -40.83 63.53
C THR A 4 -32.05 -39.64 62.63
N ALA A 5 -30.87 -39.65 62.00
CA ALA A 5 -30.44 -38.63 61.05
C ALA A 5 -31.09 -38.86 59.67
N ASN A 6 -31.62 -37.79 59.07
CA ASN A 6 -32.14 -37.78 57.69
C ASN A 6 -31.04 -37.32 56.71
N PRO A 7 -31.02 -37.83 55.46
CA PRO A 7 -30.06 -37.42 54.44
C PRO A 7 -30.43 -36.07 53.79
N SER A 8 -29.41 -35.36 53.32
CA SER A 8 -29.47 -34.03 52.68
C SER A 8 -30.12 -34.07 51.28
N PRO A 9 -30.86 -33.03 50.85
CA PRO A 9 -31.44 -32.97 49.52
C PRO A 9 -30.42 -32.59 48.43
N ALA A 10 -30.55 -33.25 47.26
CA ALA A 10 -29.76 -32.98 46.06
C ALA A 10 -30.10 -31.62 45.43
N SER A 11 -29.07 -30.80 45.15
CA SER A 11 -29.22 -29.44 44.61
C SER A 11 -29.48 -29.42 43.09
N LYS A 12 -30.71 -29.12 42.67
CA LYS A 12 -31.09 -28.89 41.27
C LYS A 12 -30.82 -27.45 40.79
N GLY A 13 -29.62 -26.93 41.01
CA GLY A 13 -29.32 -25.50 40.85
C GLY A 13 -28.45 -25.07 39.65
N LYS A 14 -27.80 -25.99 38.93
CA LYS A 14 -26.67 -25.60 38.04
C LYS A 14 -26.85 -25.81 36.54
N GLN A 15 -28.06 -26.07 36.04
CA GLN A 15 -28.27 -26.39 34.61
C GLN A 15 -28.93 -25.28 33.77
N ARG A 16 -29.26 -24.11 34.32
CA ARG A 16 -30.00 -23.06 33.58
C ARG A 16 -29.20 -21.83 33.14
N LEU A 17 -27.87 -21.81 33.33
CA LEU A 17 -27.06 -20.62 33.00
C LEU A 17 -26.14 -20.75 31.77
N MET A 18 -26.14 -21.88 31.04
CA MET A 18 -25.22 -22.09 29.90
C MET A 18 -25.87 -22.17 28.52
N THR A 19 -27.14 -21.77 28.36
CA THR A 19 -27.84 -21.87 27.06
C THR A 19 -28.24 -20.52 26.46
N SER A 20 -27.97 -19.38 27.11
CA SER A 20 -28.49 -18.08 26.64
C SER A 20 -27.49 -17.17 25.91
N CYS A 21 -26.20 -17.51 25.80
CA CYS A 21 -25.22 -16.66 25.11
C CYS A 21 -24.92 -17.05 23.65
N ALA A 22 -25.46 -18.15 23.13
CA ALA A 22 -25.08 -18.65 21.80
C ALA A 22 -25.93 -18.07 20.63
N ILE A 23 -27.09 -17.45 20.89
CA ILE A 23 -28.02 -17.04 19.81
C ILE A 23 -27.91 -15.54 19.48
N ALA A 24 -27.34 -14.71 20.36
CA ALA A 24 -27.22 -13.26 20.11
C ALA A 24 -25.98 -12.88 19.26
N ALA A 25 -24.98 -13.75 19.14
CA ALA A 25 -23.77 -13.48 18.35
C ALA A 25 -23.94 -13.75 16.84
N GLY A 26 -25.01 -14.42 16.41
CA GLY A 26 -25.22 -14.82 15.01
C GLY A 26 -25.87 -13.76 14.12
N LEU A 27 -26.52 -12.72 14.69
CA LEU A 27 -27.32 -11.76 13.93
C LEU A 27 -26.63 -10.39 13.72
N ALA A 28 -25.60 -10.05 14.49
CA ALA A 28 -24.87 -8.78 14.30
C ALA A 28 -23.89 -8.81 13.12
N ALA A 29 -23.51 -10.00 12.63
CA ALA A 29 -22.54 -10.14 11.54
C ALA A 29 -23.13 -9.86 10.14
N LEU A 30 -24.45 -9.90 9.98
CA LEU A 30 -25.11 -9.64 8.68
C LEU A 30 -25.48 -8.17 8.46
N ALA A 31 -25.44 -7.33 9.51
CA ALA A 31 -25.86 -5.92 9.42
C ALA A 31 -24.75 -4.96 8.98
N TYR A 32 -23.48 -5.38 9.01
CA TYR A 32 -22.32 -4.55 8.62
C TYR A 32 -21.68 -4.95 7.29
N GLY A 33 -22.19 -5.99 6.64
CA GLY A 33 -21.79 -6.35 5.28
C GLY A 33 -22.58 -5.54 4.25
N GLY A 34 -22.28 -4.24 4.13
CA GLY A 34 -22.68 -3.50 2.93
C GLY A 34 -22.21 -4.24 1.66
N PRO A 35 -22.84 -4.03 0.50
CA PRO A 35 -22.47 -4.74 -0.73
C PRO A 35 -20.96 -4.59 -0.95
N ALA A 36 -20.24 -5.72 -0.96
CA ALA A 36 -18.83 -5.72 -1.33
C ALA A 36 -18.75 -5.26 -2.79
N LEU A 37 -18.26 -4.04 -3.00
CA LEU A 37 -18.08 -3.52 -4.34
C LEU A 37 -16.96 -4.33 -4.99
N ALA A 38 -17.26 -5.00 -6.11
CA ALA A 38 -16.29 -5.84 -6.80
C ALA A 38 -15.15 -4.99 -7.38
N GLN A 39 -13.93 -5.54 -7.34
CA GLN A 39 -12.80 -4.94 -8.05
C GLN A 39 -12.97 -5.15 -9.55
N VAL A 40 -12.61 -4.13 -10.33
CA VAL A 40 -12.63 -4.19 -11.79
C VAL A 40 -11.19 -4.16 -12.28
N ALA A 41 -10.80 -5.13 -13.10
CA ALA A 41 -9.50 -5.10 -13.78
C ALA A 41 -9.46 -3.91 -14.73
N ALA A 42 -8.50 -3.02 -14.52
CA ALA A 42 -8.34 -1.79 -15.28
C ALA A 42 -6.89 -1.70 -15.74
N ASN A 43 -6.59 -2.12 -16.97
CA ASN A 43 -5.26 -1.92 -17.53
C ASN A 43 -5.02 -0.40 -17.66
N PRO A 44 -4.11 0.21 -16.88
CA PRO A 44 -3.95 1.66 -16.92
C PRO A 44 -3.16 2.08 -18.15
N VAL A 45 -3.52 3.24 -18.69
CA VAL A 45 -2.80 3.90 -19.79
C VAL A 45 -2.05 5.08 -19.20
N PHE A 46 -0.81 5.31 -19.60
CA PHE A 46 -0.07 6.49 -19.17
C PHE A 46 -0.49 7.73 -19.97
N THR A 47 -0.69 8.87 -19.30
CA THR A 47 -0.95 10.17 -19.94
C THR A 47 0.30 11.02 -20.04
N SER A 48 1.27 10.80 -19.16
CA SER A 48 2.58 11.43 -19.23
C SER A 48 3.65 10.49 -18.68
N VAL A 49 4.83 10.56 -19.30
CA VAL A 49 6.02 9.81 -18.92
C VAL A 49 7.17 10.80 -18.82
N GLY A 50 7.87 10.78 -17.69
CA GLY A 50 9.02 11.64 -17.45
C GLY A 50 10.14 11.46 -18.50
N PRO A 51 10.98 12.49 -18.69
CA PRO A 51 12.07 12.42 -19.66
C PRO A 51 13.02 11.25 -19.37
N GLY A 52 13.55 10.64 -20.44
CA GLY A 52 14.41 9.47 -20.32
C GLY A 52 13.73 8.22 -19.75
N THR A 53 12.40 8.18 -19.75
CA THR A 53 11.63 6.99 -19.37
C THR A 53 10.83 6.49 -20.57
N SER A 54 10.80 5.18 -20.76
CA SER A 54 9.97 4.53 -21.76
C SER A 54 9.12 3.46 -21.09
N VAL A 55 7.88 3.36 -21.54
CA VAL A 55 6.89 2.39 -21.03
C VAL A 55 6.41 1.57 -22.20
N ASN A 56 6.57 0.25 -22.11
CA ASN A 56 6.06 -0.69 -23.10
C ASN A 56 5.14 -1.69 -22.40
N SER A 57 3.88 -1.79 -22.83
CA SER A 57 2.94 -2.76 -22.29
C SER A 57 2.57 -3.78 -23.35
N ALA A 58 2.85 -5.05 -23.09
CA ALA A 58 2.57 -6.17 -23.98
C ALA A 58 1.89 -7.29 -23.18
N GLY A 59 0.61 -7.56 -23.51
CA GLY A 59 -0.18 -8.55 -22.78
C GLY A 59 -0.30 -8.20 -21.30
N ASN A 60 0.11 -9.13 -20.43
CA ASN A 60 0.06 -8.98 -18.98
C ASN A 60 1.34 -8.35 -18.39
N GLN A 61 2.26 -7.89 -19.24
CA GLN A 61 3.55 -7.34 -18.82
C GLN A 61 3.67 -5.88 -19.21
N THR A 62 4.17 -5.06 -18.29
CA THR A 62 4.57 -3.68 -18.54
C THR A 62 6.04 -3.54 -18.16
N ASP A 63 6.87 -3.15 -19.12
CA ASP A 63 8.28 -2.88 -18.90
C ASP A 63 8.53 -1.37 -18.94
N VAL A 64 9.19 -0.86 -17.91
CA VAL A 64 9.52 0.55 -17.73
C VAL A 64 11.03 0.68 -17.69
N ASN A 65 11.62 1.27 -18.73
CA ASN A 65 13.07 1.53 -18.77
C ASN A 65 13.35 3.00 -18.47
N VAL A 66 14.26 3.26 -17.54
CA VAL A 66 14.59 4.58 -17.02
C VAL A 66 16.08 4.86 -17.22
N THR A 67 16.41 5.98 -17.84
CA THR A 67 17.79 6.43 -18.06
C THR A 67 18.19 7.63 -17.20
N GLN A 68 17.24 8.21 -16.47
CA GLN A 68 17.46 9.34 -15.56
C GLN A 68 17.36 8.91 -14.09
N ALA A 69 17.90 9.73 -13.20
CA ALA A 69 17.83 9.49 -11.76
C ALA A 69 16.40 9.59 -11.19
N GLN A 70 15.52 10.38 -11.83
CA GLN A 70 14.14 10.59 -11.40
C GLN A 70 13.20 10.54 -12.60
N SER A 71 12.05 9.90 -12.41
CA SER A 71 10.97 9.89 -13.38
C SER A 71 9.63 9.91 -12.69
N ILE A 72 8.65 10.54 -13.34
CA ILE A 72 7.26 10.56 -12.91
C ILE A 72 6.43 10.00 -14.07
N ILE A 73 5.59 9.01 -13.77
CA ILE A 73 4.65 8.43 -14.72
C ILE A 73 3.25 8.70 -14.19
N SER A 74 2.42 9.38 -14.99
CA SER A 74 1.02 9.59 -14.67
C SER A 74 0.17 8.55 -15.38
N TRP A 75 -0.55 7.75 -14.61
CA TRP A 75 -1.39 6.65 -15.05
C TRP A 75 -2.86 7.02 -14.93
N VAL A 76 -3.63 6.74 -15.97
CA VAL A 76 -5.09 6.81 -16.00
C VAL A 76 -5.63 5.39 -16.11
N PRO A 77 -6.28 4.86 -15.06
CA PRO A 77 -6.98 3.59 -15.17
C PRO A 77 -8.07 3.62 -16.24
N THR A 78 -8.30 2.49 -16.90
CA THR A 78 -9.37 2.34 -17.88
C THR A 78 -10.76 2.30 -17.23
N ASP A 79 -10.86 1.90 -15.97
CA ASP A 79 -12.06 2.10 -15.16
C ASP A 79 -12.10 3.56 -14.67
N THR A 80 -12.98 4.35 -15.29
CA THR A 80 -13.18 5.77 -15.01
C THR A 80 -14.43 6.03 -14.16
N ALA A 81 -15.09 4.99 -13.64
CA ALA A 81 -16.28 5.18 -12.83
C ALA A 81 -15.95 5.95 -11.55
N ALA A 82 -16.78 6.95 -11.23
CA ALA A 82 -16.57 7.84 -10.08
C ALA A 82 -16.70 7.13 -8.73
N THR A 83 -17.47 6.04 -8.68
CA THR A 83 -17.67 5.18 -7.51
C THR A 83 -17.62 3.72 -7.94
N GLY A 84 -17.37 2.82 -6.99
CA GLY A 84 -17.20 1.40 -7.25
C GLY A 84 -16.20 0.77 -6.28
N GLY A 85 -15.86 -0.50 -6.50
CA GLY A 85 -14.83 -1.18 -5.72
C GLY A 85 -13.44 -0.67 -6.09
N ASP A 86 -12.41 -1.33 -5.56
CA ASP A 86 -11.04 -0.93 -5.86
C ASP A 86 -10.74 -1.12 -7.35
N ILE A 87 -9.99 -0.19 -7.91
CA ILE A 87 -9.56 -0.24 -9.31
C ILE A 87 -8.34 -1.14 -9.39
N ASN A 88 -8.49 -2.34 -9.94
CA ASN A 88 -7.40 -3.31 -10.03
C ASN A 88 -6.50 -2.98 -11.23
N VAL A 89 -5.52 -2.10 -10.98
CA VAL A 89 -4.59 -1.61 -12.00
C VAL A 89 -3.48 -2.60 -12.34
N LEU A 90 -3.26 -3.59 -11.48
CA LEU A 90 -2.31 -4.67 -11.71
C LEU A 90 -2.95 -6.00 -11.28
N PRO A 91 -3.69 -6.68 -12.16
CA PRO A 91 -4.33 -7.95 -11.84
C PRO A 91 -3.35 -9.07 -11.52
N ALA A 92 -3.84 -10.12 -10.83
CA ALA A 92 -3.05 -11.33 -10.59
C ALA A 92 -2.63 -11.98 -11.92
N GLY A 93 -1.37 -12.41 -12.01
CA GLY A 93 -0.79 -12.91 -13.25
C GLY A 93 -0.24 -11.83 -14.19
N SER A 94 -0.37 -10.54 -13.83
CA SER A 94 0.29 -9.42 -14.51
C SER A 94 1.54 -8.97 -13.77
N SER A 95 2.49 -8.38 -14.52
CA SER A 95 3.77 -7.92 -13.98
C SER A 95 4.16 -6.53 -14.49
N TRP A 96 4.62 -5.67 -13.59
CA TRP A 96 5.33 -4.44 -13.94
C TRP A 96 6.81 -4.58 -13.62
N ASN A 97 7.67 -4.38 -14.60
CA ASN A 97 9.11 -4.51 -14.44
C ASN A 97 9.77 -3.16 -14.71
N PHE A 98 10.50 -2.66 -13.72
CA PHE A 98 11.23 -1.41 -13.81
C PHE A 98 12.72 -1.71 -13.94
N SER A 99 13.38 -1.10 -14.91
CA SER A 99 14.82 -1.21 -15.13
C SER A 99 15.44 0.17 -15.24
N GLY A 100 16.59 0.35 -14.62
CA GLY A 100 17.37 1.57 -14.73
C GLY A 100 18.78 1.36 -14.18
N SER A 101 19.64 2.36 -14.33
CA SER A 101 21.03 2.29 -13.86
C SER A 101 21.20 3.08 -12.55
N GLY A 102 21.77 2.47 -11.52
CA GLY A 102 22.02 3.07 -10.21
C GLY A 102 20.74 3.27 -9.38
N ASP A 103 20.73 4.30 -8.53
CA ASP A 103 19.62 4.63 -7.62
C ASP A 103 18.51 5.45 -8.31
N TYR A 104 18.00 4.95 -9.43
CA TYR A 104 16.90 5.61 -10.14
C TYR A 104 15.60 5.56 -9.31
N THR A 105 14.78 6.60 -9.42
CA THR A 105 13.51 6.72 -8.71
C THR A 105 12.35 6.93 -9.67
N VAL A 106 11.29 6.14 -9.53
CA VAL A 106 10.09 6.25 -10.37
C VAL A 106 8.86 6.48 -9.50
N LEU A 107 8.22 7.64 -9.68
CA LEU A 107 6.92 7.93 -9.08
C LEU A 107 5.80 7.56 -10.05
N ASN A 108 5.04 6.54 -9.69
CA ASN A 108 3.81 6.14 -10.35
C ASN A 108 2.63 6.86 -9.70
N ARG A 109 2.08 7.85 -10.38
CA ARG A 109 0.95 8.68 -9.91
C ARG A 109 -0.32 8.27 -10.66
N PHE A 110 -1.38 7.92 -9.93
CA PHE A 110 -2.67 7.59 -10.54
C PHE A 110 -3.61 8.81 -10.54
N VAL A 111 -4.15 9.13 -11.70
CA VAL A 111 -5.03 10.28 -11.95
C VAL A 111 -6.27 9.85 -12.71
N ASN A 112 -7.31 10.67 -12.68
CA ASN A 112 -8.49 10.49 -13.53
C ASN A 112 -8.22 10.98 -14.96
N GLY A 113 -9.16 10.75 -15.88
CA GLY A 113 -9.02 11.16 -17.29
C GLY A 113 -8.85 12.67 -17.51
N GLY A 114 -9.20 13.51 -16.52
CA GLY A 114 -8.95 14.95 -16.53
C GLY A 114 -7.62 15.36 -15.91
N GLY A 115 -6.79 14.41 -15.47
CA GLY A 115 -5.50 14.66 -14.83
C GLY A 115 -5.56 15.03 -13.34
N ALA A 116 -6.75 15.05 -12.74
CA ALA A 116 -6.91 15.30 -11.31
C ALA A 116 -6.75 14.02 -10.48
N ALA A 117 -6.56 14.18 -9.17
CA ALA A 117 -6.36 13.07 -8.24
C ALA A 117 -7.51 12.04 -8.32
N LEU A 118 -7.16 10.76 -8.31
CA LEU A 118 -8.11 9.67 -8.35
C LEU A 118 -8.63 9.36 -6.94
N SER A 119 -9.95 9.40 -6.74
CA SER A 119 -10.59 9.26 -5.42
C SER A 119 -10.83 7.81 -4.98
N ARG A 120 -10.85 6.86 -5.91
CA ARG A 120 -11.01 5.43 -5.63
C ARG A 120 -9.68 4.79 -5.27
N GLN A 121 -9.70 3.82 -4.36
CA GLN A 121 -8.54 3.00 -4.05
C GLN A 121 -8.11 2.21 -5.29
N ILE A 122 -6.79 2.09 -5.49
CA ILE A 122 -6.23 1.18 -6.49
C ILE A 122 -5.79 -0.12 -5.84
N ALA A 123 -5.88 -1.22 -6.58
CA ALA A 123 -5.41 -2.53 -6.14
C ALA A 123 -4.25 -3.03 -7.03
N LEU A 124 -3.20 -3.51 -6.36
CA LEU A 124 -2.04 -4.18 -6.92
C LEU A 124 -2.07 -5.65 -6.50
N ASN A 125 -2.60 -6.50 -7.37
CA ASN A 125 -2.78 -7.94 -7.17
C ASN A 125 -1.73 -8.79 -7.92
N GLY A 126 -0.99 -8.20 -8.85
CA GLY A 126 0.09 -8.84 -9.60
C GLY A 126 1.48 -8.59 -9.01
N THR A 127 2.51 -8.69 -9.85
CA THR A 127 3.90 -8.58 -9.43
C THR A 127 4.53 -7.25 -9.88
N VAL A 128 5.21 -6.56 -8.98
CA VAL A 128 6.06 -5.42 -9.31
C VAL A 128 7.51 -5.84 -9.09
N ASN A 129 8.37 -5.67 -10.10
CA ASN A 129 9.80 -5.96 -10.00
C ASN A 129 10.60 -4.71 -10.35
N SER A 130 11.75 -4.50 -9.70
CA SER A 130 12.72 -3.50 -10.15
C SER A 130 14.15 -4.00 -10.08
N VAL A 131 14.95 -3.63 -11.08
CA VAL A 131 16.34 -4.07 -11.24
C VAL A 131 17.26 -2.90 -11.57
N ASP A 132 18.44 -2.93 -10.97
CA ASP A 132 19.54 -2.04 -11.31
C ASP A 132 20.44 -2.71 -12.37
N THR A 133 20.50 -2.10 -13.55
CA THR A 133 21.30 -2.58 -14.67
C THR A 133 22.80 -2.37 -14.47
N ALA A 134 23.21 -1.46 -13.57
CA ALA A 134 24.62 -1.24 -13.23
C ALA A 134 25.20 -2.40 -12.38
N THR A 135 24.35 -3.13 -11.67
CA THR A 135 24.72 -4.26 -10.79
C THR A 135 24.38 -5.62 -11.41
N SER A 136 24.42 -5.72 -12.75
CA SER A 136 24.08 -6.94 -13.50
C SER A 136 22.64 -7.42 -13.30
N GLY A 137 21.69 -6.48 -13.14
CA GLY A 137 20.26 -6.80 -13.05
C GLY A 137 19.81 -7.30 -11.69
N GLN A 138 20.59 -7.04 -10.64
CA GLN A 138 20.15 -7.30 -9.27
C GLN A 138 19.01 -6.37 -8.88
N ARG A 139 18.26 -6.75 -7.84
CA ARG A 139 17.17 -5.93 -7.33
C ARG A 139 17.71 -4.57 -6.87
N GLY A 140 17.11 -3.49 -7.38
CA GLY A 140 17.54 -2.12 -7.14
C GLY A 140 16.47 -1.12 -7.58
N GLY A 141 16.77 0.17 -7.51
CA GLY A 141 15.83 1.24 -7.85
C GLY A 141 14.75 1.50 -6.79
N ASN A 142 14.25 2.73 -6.78
CA ASN A 142 13.23 3.21 -5.85
C ASN A 142 11.91 3.35 -6.59
N ILE A 143 10.92 2.52 -6.24
CA ILE A 143 9.61 2.54 -6.90
C ILE A 143 8.59 3.11 -5.95
N TRP A 144 7.96 4.20 -6.36
CA TRP A 144 6.99 4.92 -5.54
C TRP A 144 5.62 4.83 -6.20
N PHE A 145 4.58 4.68 -5.39
CA PHE A 145 3.20 4.68 -5.81
C PHE A 145 2.42 5.72 -5.02
N TYR A 146 1.70 6.57 -5.74
CA TYR A 146 0.81 7.57 -5.19
C TYR A 146 -0.59 7.42 -5.77
N ASN A 147 -1.57 7.29 -4.89
CA ASN A 147 -2.98 7.40 -5.24
C ASN A 147 -3.77 8.04 -4.11
N ALA A 148 -4.45 9.17 -4.39
CA ALA A 148 -5.19 9.92 -3.37
C ALA A 148 -6.29 9.09 -2.71
N GLY A 149 -6.96 8.22 -3.46
CA GLY A 149 -7.98 7.29 -2.95
C GLY A 149 -7.46 6.11 -2.13
N GLY A 150 -6.14 6.00 -1.93
CA GLY A 150 -5.51 4.91 -1.20
C GLY A 150 -4.99 3.78 -2.09
N ILE A 151 -4.25 2.85 -1.49
CA ILE A 151 -3.56 1.76 -2.20
C ILE A 151 -3.80 0.44 -1.47
N LEU A 152 -4.17 -0.59 -2.21
CA LEU A 152 -4.28 -1.96 -1.73
C LEU A 152 -3.23 -2.83 -2.41
N ILE A 153 -2.35 -3.44 -1.64
CA ILE A 153 -1.57 -4.60 -2.09
C ILE A 153 -2.39 -5.83 -1.75
N GLY A 154 -3.01 -6.44 -2.76
CA GLY A 154 -3.89 -7.59 -2.56
C GLY A 154 -3.14 -8.83 -2.11
N ALA A 155 -3.86 -9.87 -1.70
CA ALA A 155 -3.26 -11.08 -1.13
C ALA A 155 -2.30 -11.81 -2.09
N THR A 156 -2.52 -11.70 -3.40
CA THR A 156 -1.63 -12.24 -4.45
C THR A 156 -0.57 -11.23 -4.90
N GLY A 157 -0.66 -9.98 -4.43
CA GLY A 157 0.26 -8.91 -4.80
C GLY A 157 1.65 -9.15 -4.24
N VAL A 158 2.66 -9.03 -5.09
CA VAL A 158 4.07 -9.19 -4.69
C VAL A 158 4.88 -8.03 -5.25
N ILE A 159 5.52 -7.27 -4.37
CA ILE A 159 6.42 -6.17 -4.74
C ILE A 159 7.85 -6.61 -4.44
N ASN A 160 8.71 -6.65 -5.45
CA ASN A 160 10.12 -7.02 -5.39
C ASN A 160 10.97 -5.86 -5.93
N VAL A 161 11.26 -4.87 -5.09
CA VAL A 161 11.92 -3.62 -5.53
C VAL A 161 13.12 -3.26 -4.67
N GLY A 162 14.00 -2.36 -5.11
CA GLY A 162 15.12 -1.91 -4.28
C GLY A 162 14.65 -1.17 -3.04
N SER A 163 13.81 -0.15 -3.24
CA SER A 163 13.11 0.57 -2.17
C SER A 163 11.70 0.94 -2.60
N LEU A 164 10.81 1.15 -1.63
CA LEU A 164 9.39 1.38 -1.86
C LEU A 164 8.87 2.59 -1.09
N VAL A 165 8.08 3.42 -1.76
CA VAL A 165 7.15 4.36 -1.10
C VAL A 165 5.74 4.02 -1.57
N LEU A 166 4.81 3.82 -0.64
CA LEU A 166 3.38 3.86 -0.92
C LEU A 166 2.80 5.07 -0.20
N THR A 167 2.03 5.89 -0.91
CA THR A 167 1.41 7.06 -0.30
C THR A 167 0.00 7.33 -0.82
N SER A 168 -0.89 7.77 0.08
CA SER A 168 -2.15 8.43 -0.31
C SER A 168 -2.08 9.95 -0.24
N ASN A 169 -0.97 10.50 0.28
CA ASN A 169 -0.71 11.93 0.34
C ASN A 169 0.04 12.35 -0.92
N ASP A 170 -0.34 13.49 -1.49
CA ASP A 170 0.34 13.98 -2.69
C ASP A 170 1.81 14.25 -2.40
N ILE A 171 2.66 14.05 -3.40
CA ILE A 171 4.09 14.37 -3.29
C ILE A 171 4.31 15.69 -4.02
N ILE A 172 4.86 16.67 -3.31
CA ILE A 172 5.23 17.96 -3.91
C ILE A 172 6.46 17.76 -4.79
N THR A 173 6.24 17.69 -6.10
CA THR A 173 7.27 17.45 -7.12
C THR A 173 7.89 18.72 -7.71
N THR A 174 7.53 19.90 -7.19
CA THR A 174 8.12 21.17 -7.64
C THR A 174 9.61 21.20 -7.31
N GLY A 175 10.44 21.34 -8.35
CA GLY A 175 11.90 21.29 -8.22
C GLY A 175 12.50 19.87 -8.21
N GLY A 176 11.70 18.83 -8.41
CA GLY A 176 12.12 17.42 -8.40
C GLY A 176 11.35 16.59 -7.37
N LEU A 177 11.63 15.28 -7.34
CA LEU A 177 11.02 14.35 -6.37
C LEU A 177 11.51 14.56 -4.94
N PHE A 178 12.73 15.06 -4.78
CA PHE A 178 13.33 15.40 -3.50
C PHE A 178 13.44 16.92 -3.39
N GLY A 179 13.16 17.44 -2.20
CA GLY A 179 13.37 18.84 -1.88
C GLY A 179 14.85 19.20 -1.73
N PRO A 180 15.15 20.49 -1.46
CA PRO A 180 16.53 20.99 -1.37
C PRO A 180 17.39 20.32 -0.30
N ALA A 181 16.79 19.74 0.74
CA ALA A 181 17.48 19.01 1.79
C ALA A 181 17.43 17.48 1.61
N GLY A 182 16.96 16.99 0.44
CA GLY A 182 16.80 15.57 0.14
C GLY A 182 15.52 14.95 0.71
N GLU A 183 14.57 15.76 1.15
CA GLU A 183 13.32 15.33 1.76
C GLU A 183 12.25 15.00 0.73
N ILE A 184 11.43 13.99 1.02
CA ILE A 184 10.19 13.68 0.32
C ILE A 184 9.08 14.43 1.05
N ARG A 185 8.38 15.30 0.32
CA ARG A 185 7.39 16.23 0.87
C ARG A 185 6.00 15.71 0.58
N PHE A 186 5.37 15.11 1.58
CA PHE A 186 4.02 14.58 1.49
C PHE A 186 3.02 15.63 1.99
N ASP A 187 2.07 16.00 1.13
CA ASP A 187 1.01 16.96 1.44
C ASP A 187 -0.33 16.40 0.94
N GLY A 188 -0.97 15.62 1.81
CA GLY A 188 -2.29 15.07 1.60
C GLY A 188 -3.39 16.09 1.88
N THR A 189 -4.55 15.86 1.28
CA THR A 189 -5.77 16.62 1.57
C THR A 189 -6.15 16.46 3.04
N ALA A 190 -6.42 17.57 3.73
CA ALA A 190 -6.86 17.57 5.11
C ALA A 190 -8.21 16.84 5.28
N GLY A 191 -8.34 16.04 6.34
CA GLY A 191 -9.51 15.20 6.62
C GLY A 191 -9.63 13.98 5.71
N SER A 192 -8.55 13.58 5.04
CA SER A 192 -8.55 12.39 4.19
C SER A 192 -8.62 11.12 5.05
N THR A 193 -9.50 10.20 4.66
CA THR A 193 -9.64 8.88 5.30
C THR A 193 -9.02 7.75 4.47
N SER A 194 -8.28 8.11 3.41
CA SER A 194 -7.64 7.16 2.52
C SER A 194 -6.67 6.25 3.25
N ALA A 195 -6.59 5.00 2.79
CA ALA A 195 -5.82 3.97 3.44
C ALA A 195 -4.81 3.31 2.50
N ILE A 196 -3.68 2.91 3.09
CA ILE A 196 -2.79 1.92 2.52
C ILE A 196 -3.06 0.59 3.21
N THR A 197 -3.43 -0.43 2.44
CA THR A 197 -3.65 -1.79 2.95
C THR A 197 -2.69 -2.74 2.27
N VAL A 198 -1.96 -3.52 3.07
CA VAL A 198 -0.99 -4.51 2.57
C VAL A 198 -1.42 -5.88 3.04
N ASN A 199 -2.03 -6.67 2.15
CA ASN A 199 -2.40 -8.06 2.36
C ASN A 199 -1.40 -9.04 1.72
N GLY A 200 -0.66 -8.59 0.70
CA GLY A 200 0.34 -9.38 -0.02
C GLY A 200 1.75 -9.30 0.56
N ALA A 201 2.76 -9.35 -0.30
CA ALA A 201 4.17 -9.32 0.09
C ALA A 201 4.92 -8.11 -0.48
N ILE A 202 5.70 -7.44 0.37
CA ILE A 202 6.67 -6.41 0.00
C ILE A 202 8.07 -6.93 0.33
N ASN A 203 8.93 -7.01 -0.68
CA ASN A 203 10.30 -7.49 -0.58
C ASN A 203 11.23 -6.41 -1.13
N THR A 204 12.01 -5.81 -0.23
CA THR A 204 13.08 -4.85 -0.53
C THR A 204 14.44 -5.35 -0.04
N ASN A 205 14.57 -6.65 0.18
CA ASN A 205 15.87 -7.26 0.43
C ASN A 205 16.75 -7.19 -0.83
N ILE A 206 17.94 -6.62 -0.70
CA ILE A 206 18.89 -6.38 -1.79
C ILE A 206 20.26 -6.96 -1.41
N ALA A 207 20.90 -7.64 -2.36
CA ALA A 207 22.17 -8.32 -2.10
C ALA A 207 23.35 -7.36 -1.93
N ILE A 208 23.31 -6.20 -2.60
CA ILE A 208 24.33 -5.16 -2.55
C ILE A 208 23.77 -3.96 -1.79
N ASN A 209 24.55 -3.40 -0.87
CA ASN A 209 24.18 -2.24 -0.06
C ASN A 209 22.85 -2.41 0.69
N ALA A 210 22.64 -3.59 1.27
CA ALA A 210 21.41 -4.01 1.95
C ALA A 210 20.79 -2.94 2.88
N GLY A 211 21.64 -2.23 3.65
CA GLY A 211 21.22 -1.17 4.57
C GLY A 211 20.63 0.10 3.92
N ASN A 212 20.75 0.26 2.60
CA ASN A 212 20.19 1.40 1.87
C ASN A 212 18.76 1.15 1.39
N SER A 213 18.26 -0.09 1.45
CA SER A 213 16.88 -0.41 1.10
C SER A 213 15.90 0.20 2.11
N TYR A 214 14.74 0.63 1.64
CA TYR A 214 13.71 1.14 2.54
C TYR A 214 12.29 0.86 2.08
N VAL A 215 11.36 0.86 3.04
CA VAL A 215 9.92 0.88 2.80
C VAL A 215 9.31 2.01 3.61
N ALA A 216 8.66 2.96 2.96
CA ALA A 216 7.89 4.01 3.62
C ALA A 216 6.42 3.96 3.19
N LEU A 217 5.53 3.71 4.14
CA LEU A 217 4.08 3.78 3.92
C LEU A 217 3.57 5.06 4.58
N VAL A 218 2.96 5.95 3.80
CA VAL A 218 2.51 7.28 4.28
C VAL A 218 1.06 7.51 3.89
N ALA A 219 0.16 7.46 4.86
CA ALA A 219 -1.27 7.68 4.64
C ALA A 219 -1.95 8.01 5.96
N PRO A 220 -3.15 8.62 5.97
CA PRO A 220 -3.93 8.79 7.19
C PRO A 220 -4.17 7.48 7.93
N ARG A 221 -4.37 6.38 7.19
CA ARG A 221 -4.55 5.03 7.75
C ARG A 221 -3.69 4.00 7.05
N ILE A 222 -3.05 3.12 7.82
CA ILE A 222 -2.25 2.02 7.29
C ILE A 222 -2.67 0.70 7.95
N VAL A 223 -2.91 -0.33 7.14
CA VAL A 223 -3.22 -1.69 7.57
C VAL A 223 -2.21 -2.64 6.97
N GLN A 224 -1.46 -3.32 7.83
CA GLN A 224 -0.47 -4.31 7.44
C GLN A 224 -0.95 -5.68 7.91
N ALA A 225 -1.39 -6.51 6.97
CA ALA A 225 -1.87 -7.88 7.22
C ALA A 225 -1.05 -8.95 6.47
N GLY A 226 -0.20 -8.53 5.52
CA GLY A 226 0.66 -9.39 4.72
C GLY A 226 2.09 -9.50 5.28
N THR A 227 3.09 -9.45 4.40
CA THR A 227 4.52 -9.51 4.79
C THR A 227 5.29 -8.32 4.24
N VAL A 228 6.21 -7.79 5.04
CA VAL A 228 7.18 -6.77 4.62
C VAL A 228 8.57 -7.23 5.03
N ARG A 229 9.46 -7.42 4.05
CA ARG A 229 10.82 -7.90 4.24
C ARG A 229 11.80 -6.91 3.59
N THR A 230 12.61 -6.26 4.41
CA THR A 230 13.64 -5.31 3.98
C THR A 230 14.96 -5.65 4.65
N ASP A 231 16.08 -5.32 4.02
CA ASP A 231 17.41 -5.42 4.66
C ASP A 231 17.86 -4.08 5.29
N GLY A 232 17.16 -2.99 4.99
CA GLY A 232 17.33 -1.68 5.61
C GLY A 232 16.17 -1.34 6.53
N SER A 233 15.46 -0.24 6.26
CA SER A 233 14.49 0.30 7.23
C SER A 233 13.05 0.32 6.73
N VAL A 234 12.11 0.23 7.67
CA VAL A 234 10.66 0.35 7.40
C VAL A 234 10.06 1.46 8.25
N ALA A 235 9.28 2.33 7.63
CA ALA A 235 8.49 3.34 8.31
C ALA A 235 7.01 3.23 7.90
N TYR A 236 6.13 3.20 8.91
CA TYR A 236 4.69 3.33 8.75
C TYR A 236 4.27 4.65 9.40
N VAL A 237 3.89 5.63 8.59
CA VAL A 237 3.62 6.99 9.04
C VAL A 237 2.15 7.32 8.80
N ALA A 238 1.38 7.33 9.89
CA ALA A 238 -0.01 7.76 9.89
C ALA A 238 -0.09 9.29 9.98
N ALA A 239 -0.17 9.97 8.84
CA ALA A 239 -0.18 11.42 8.75
C ALA A 239 -0.88 11.89 7.47
N GLU A 240 -1.35 13.13 7.47
CA GLU A 240 -1.86 13.82 6.28
C GLU A 240 -0.77 14.67 5.62
N ALA A 241 0.17 15.22 6.39
CA ALA A 241 1.35 15.87 5.84
C ALA A 241 2.60 15.56 6.67
N VAL A 242 3.67 15.24 5.97
CA VAL A 242 4.94 14.85 6.56
C VAL A 242 6.07 15.08 5.58
N ASP A 243 7.21 15.54 6.09
CA ASP A 243 8.46 15.51 5.35
C ASP A 243 9.30 14.34 5.84
N ILE A 244 9.77 13.51 4.92
CA ILE A 244 10.63 12.35 5.24
C ILE A 244 11.95 12.48 4.50
N ARG A 245 13.06 12.45 5.23
CA ARG A 245 14.39 12.30 4.65
C ARG A 245 14.94 10.92 4.98
N ILE A 246 15.56 10.29 3.99
CA ILE A 246 16.11 8.93 4.11
C ILE A 246 17.61 9.00 3.87
N ASN A 247 18.40 8.77 4.92
CA ASN A 247 19.86 8.83 4.87
C ASN A 247 20.45 7.47 5.22
N SER A 248 20.80 6.66 4.22
CA SER A 248 21.44 5.34 4.43
C SER A 248 20.67 4.45 5.41
N GLY A 249 19.35 4.34 5.19
CA GLY A 249 18.47 3.56 6.06
C GLY A 249 17.99 4.29 7.32
N LEU A 250 18.44 5.50 7.64
CA LEU A 250 17.87 6.28 8.74
C LEU A 250 16.75 7.20 8.23
N PHE A 251 15.59 7.10 8.87
CA PHE A 251 14.46 7.98 8.65
C PHE A 251 14.52 9.19 9.57
N ASP A 252 14.41 10.37 8.97
CA ASP A 252 14.12 11.63 9.66
C ASP A 252 12.71 12.04 9.23
N ILE A 253 11.78 12.08 10.18
CA ILE A 253 10.34 12.20 9.93
C ILE A 253 9.83 13.45 10.66
N ASN A 254 9.38 14.44 9.89
CA ASN A 254 8.81 15.67 10.40
C ASN A 254 7.32 15.73 10.04
N VAL A 255 6.46 15.35 10.98
CA VAL A 255 5.00 15.38 10.78
C VAL A 255 4.48 16.80 10.94
N THR A 256 3.94 17.36 9.86
CA THR A 256 3.39 18.72 9.83
C THR A 256 1.87 18.75 9.98
N ARG A 257 1.18 17.63 9.64
CA ARG A 257 -0.24 17.42 9.91
C ARG A 257 -0.54 15.95 10.21
N GLY A 258 -1.12 15.70 11.39
CA GLY A 258 -1.52 14.35 11.83
C GLY A 258 -2.74 13.82 11.08
N ALA A 259 -3.01 12.52 11.21
CA ALA A 259 -4.23 11.91 10.68
C ALA A 259 -5.45 12.26 11.55
N GLU A 260 -6.57 12.60 10.92
CA GLU A 260 -7.87 12.63 11.60
C GLU A 260 -8.34 11.18 11.87
N GLY A 261 -8.85 10.93 13.08
CA GLY A 261 -9.18 9.59 13.60
C GLY A 261 -10.63 9.17 13.38
#